data_AF-A0A916MEP2-F1
#
_entry.id   AF-A0A916MEP2-F1
#
_cell.length_a   1.000
_cell.length_b   1.000
_cell.length_c   1.000
_cell.angle_alpha   90.00
_cell.angle_beta   90.00
_cell.angle_gamma   90.00
#
_symmetry.space_group_name_H-M   'P 1'
#
loop_
_entity.id
_entity.type
_entity.pdbx_description
1 polymer ?
#
loop_
_entity_poly.entity_id
_entity_poly.type
_entity_poly.pdbx_seq_one_letter_code
_entity_poly.pdbx_strand_id
1 'polypeptide(L)'
;MTGHFGACLRTGSHAVDVENAEISGPWKWAIDYTKFRGRGKGATENLIGADGIIELSLDWSGRKETKALLFQAKMDWQSDRSLLQQAILLSTWREASIFINYTENAIEALSIDNVLRSRGVRADAKNVVPLATALTDYFLQCKVGNTDLAYDAVARQLRWRALNGVTVATQFSIPHRLKVKVKAPGYKHKLEWDKLIPISEIHSHRMAVEPDEVIAPLLTSETVEPKKQLQILSSAYHPDKLGPMDQLLKDLANRRMQEINAAFAEFKATRKSGVR
;
A
#
# COMPACT_ATOMS: atom_id res chain seq x y z
N MET A 1 0.73 18.82 7.40
CA MET A 1 1.23 17.96 8.49
C MET A 1 2.22 16.88 8.03
N THR A 2 1.97 16.12 6.96
CA THR A 2 2.85 15.03 6.46
C THR A 2 4.34 15.41 6.37
N GLY A 3 4.63 16.63 5.90
CA GLY A 3 5.98 17.20 5.87
C GLY A 3 6.69 17.27 7.22
N HIS A 4 5.98 17.80 8.22
CA HIS A 4 6.50 17.96 9.58
C HIS A 4 6.64 16.60 10.26
N PHE A 5 5.61 15.76 10.18
CA PHE A 5 5.62 14.40 10.71
C PHE A 5 6.82 13.59 10.19
N GLY A 6 7.00 13.54 8.86
CA GLY A 6 8.10 12.81 8.25
C GLY A 6 9.47 13.36 8.66
N ALA A 7 9.61 14.68 8.79
CA ALA A 7 10.84 15.30 9.25
C ALA A 7 11.18 14.93 10.71
N CYS A 8 10.17 14.87 11.59
CA CYS A 8 10.34 14.46 13.00
C CYS A 8 10.72 12.98 13.17
N LEU A 9 10.32 12.12 12.23
CA LEU A 9 10.70 10.70 12.24
C LEU A 9 12.12 10.44 11.77
N ARG A 10 12.79 11.42 11.12
CA ARG A 10 14.12 11.21 10.56
C ARG A 10 15.13 10.96 11.67
N THR A 11 15.90 9.89 11.56
CA THR A 11 16.94 9.52 12.52
C THR A 11 18.32 9.45 11.86
N GLY A 12 19.36 9.48 12.69
CA GLY A 12 20.71 9.11 12.27
C GLY A 12 20.86 7.60 12.06
N SER A 13 22.07 7.14 11.74
CA SER A 13 22.36 5.71 11.74
C SER A 13 22.49 5.21 13.17
N HIS A 14 21.68 4.22 13.52
CA HIS A 14 21.78 3.45 14.75
C HIS A 14 22.42 2.08 14.45
N ALA A 15 23.03 1.47 15.45
CA ALA A 15 23.54 0.11 15.39
C ALA A 15 22.91 -0.71 16.52
N VAL A 16 22.64 -1.99 16.24
CA VAL A 16 22.14 -2.96 17.21
C VAL A 16 22.85 -4.28 16.97
N ASP A 17 23.35 -4.90 18.03
CA ASP A 17 23.88 -6.26 17.94
C ASP A 17 22.72 -7.25 18.02
N VAL A 18 22.59 -8.06 16.98
CA VAL A 18 21.57 -9.09 16.87
C VAL A 18 22.20 -10.42 17.22
N GLU A 19 21.65 -11.11 18.20
CA GLU A 19 22.06 -12.44 18.64
C GLU A 19 20.92 -13.44 18.39
N ASN A 20 21.25 -14.72 18.19
CA ASN A 20 20.29 -15.81 17.99
C ASN A 20 19.33 -15.61 16.79
N ALA A 21 19.80 -14.90 15.76
CA ALA A 21 19.10 -14.74 14.48
C ALA A 21 19.84 -15.49 13.37
N GLU A 22 19.16 -15.69 12.23
CA GLU A 22 19.74 -16.28 11.03
C GLU A 22 21.02 -15.54 10.59
N ILE A 23 21.06 -14.21 10.76
CA ILE A 23 22.31 -13.42 10.71
C ILE A 23 22.52 -12.68 12.03
N SER A 24 23.53 -13.14 12.76
CA SER A 24 24.03 -12.47 13.97
C SER A 24 25.06 -11.39 13.62
N GLY A 25 25.20 -10.40 14.50
CA GLY A 25 26.23 -9.35 14.41
C GLY A 25 25.65 -7.93 14.44
N PRO A 26 26.45 -6.90 14.08
CA PRO A 26 26.03 -5.51 14.17
C PRO A 26 25.18 -5.10 12.96
N TRP A 27 23.89 -4.94 13.18
CA TRP A 27 22.94 -4.41 12.20
C TRP A 27 22.85 -2.90 12.33
N LYS A 28 22.72 -2.19 11.20
CA LYS A 28 22.48 -0.74 11.20
C LYS A 28 21.10 -0.41 10.71
N TRP A 29 20.46 0.57 11.32
CA TRP A 29 19.20 1.09 10.82
C TRP A 29 19.10 2.61 10.88
N ALA A 30 18.28 3.18 10.01
CA ALA A 30 17.97 4.62 10.02
C ALA A 30 16.59 4.85 9.39
N ILE A 31 15.91 5.91 9.82
CA ILE A 31 14.70 6.41 9.17
C ILE A 31 15.07 7.66 8.38
N ASP A 32 14.83 7.61 7.08
CA ASP A 32 15.03 8.72 6.15
C ASP A 32 13.68 9.25 5.70
N TYR A 33 13.61 10.57 5.48
CA TYR A 33 12.43 11.23 4.96
C TYR A 33 12.82 12.20 3.85
N THR A 34 12.20 12.02 2.69
CA THR A 34 12.39 12.89 1.53
C THR A 34 11.04 13.48 1.10
N LYS A 35 10.99 14.80 1.02
CA LYS A 35 9.89 15.54 0.38
C LYS A 35 10.30 15.94 -1.03
N PHE A 36 9.60 15.45 -2.03
CA PHE A 36 9.79 15.85 -3.42
C PHE A 36 8.86 17.04 -3.74
N ARG A 37 9.31 17.91 -4.65
CA ARG A 37 8.46 18.99 -5.18
C ARG A 37 7.59 18.41 -6.29
N GLY A 38 6.27 18.52 -6.17
CA GLY A 38 5.33 17.86 -7.09
C GLY A 38 3.95 18.52 -7.21
N ARG A 39 3.83 19.84 -7.06
CA ARG A 39 2.57 20.55 -7.33
C ARG A 39 2.54 21.04 -8.77
N GLY A 40 1.52 20.64 -9.54
CA GLY A 40 1.34 21.08 -10.93
C GLY A 40 0.28 20.29 -11.70
N LYS A 41 -0.04 20.75 -12.90
CA LYS A 41 -0.92 20.06 -13.86
C LYS A 41 -0.29 18.71 -14.24
N GLY A 42 -0.92 17.61 -13.85
CA GLY A 42 -0.35 16.26 -13.96
C GLY A 42 0.22 15.69 -12.65
N ALA A 43 -0.10 16.29 -11.50
CA ALA A 43 0.20 15.70 -10.20
C ALA A 43 -0.36 14.27 -10.14
N THR A 44 0.53 13.32 -9.92
CA THR A 44 0.23 11.89 -9.99
C THR A 44 -0.70 11.40 -8.88
N GLU A 45 -0.94 12.23 -7.85
CA GLU A 45 -1.99 12.01 -6.85
C GLU A 45 -3.37 11.84 -7.51
N ASN A 46 -3.68 12.61 -8.56
CA ASN A 46 -4.98 12.51 -9.24
C ASN A 46 -5.14 11.22 -10.06
N LEU A 47 -4.04 10.51 -10.30
CA LEU A 47 -4.00 9.30 -11.13
C LEU A 47 -3.89 8.04 -10.27
N ILE A 48 -3.29 8.14 -9.09
CA ILE A 48 -3.03 6.98 -8.22
C ILE A 48 -3.78 7.08 -6.89
N GLY A 49 -4.11 8.28 -6.45
CA GLY A 49 -4.73 8.55 -5.16
C GLY A 49 -3.77 8.51 -3.97
N ALA A 50 -2.44 8.52 -4.19
CA ALA A 50 -1.41 8.46 -3.14
C ALA A 50 -0.66 9.79 -2.95
N ASP A 51 -0.48 10.18 -1.70
CA ASP A 51 0.35 11.30 -1.23
C ASP A 51 1.80 10.90 -1.00
N GLY A 52 2.04 9.61 -0.75
CA GLY A 52 3.34 9.15 -0.32
C GLY A 52 3.56 7.66 -0.36
N ILE A 53 4.78 7.27 -0.02
CA ILE A 53 5.21 5.88 0.13
C ILE A 53 6.03 5.73 1.41
N ILE A 54 5.79 4.62 2.10
CA ILE A 54 6.61 4.12 3.20
C ILE A 54 7.36 2.91 2.66
N GLU A 55 8.67 2.87 2.85
CA GLU A 55 9.53 1.77 2.41
C GLU A 55 10.32 1.20 3.58
N LEU A 56 10.39 -0.12 3.65
CA LEU A 56 11.41 -0.85 4.39
C LEU A 56 12.41 -1.39 3.38
N SER A 57 13.68 -1.06 3.53
CA SER A 57 14.75 -1.59 2.69
C SER A 57 15.69 -2.40 3.57
N LEU A 58 15.86 -3.67 3.23
CA LEU A 58 16.84 -4.56 3.85
C LEU A 58 18.00 -4.77 2.87
N ASP A 59 19.22 -4.54 3.33
CA ASP A 59 20.45 -4.87 2.62
C ASP A 59 21.14 -6.03 3.37
N TRP A 60 21.16 -7.22 2.79
CA TRP A 60 21.68 -8.46 3.39
C TRP A 60 22.39 -9.28 2.32
N SER A 61 23.60 -9.80 2.59
CA SER A 61 24.37 -10.70 1.72
C SER A 61 24.39 -10.30 0.24
N GLY A 62 24.52 -9.00 -0.02
CA GLY A 62 24.55 -8.44 -1.37
C GLY A 62 23.17 -8.30 -2.04
N ARG A 63 22.09 -8.74 -1.39
CA ARG A 63 20.72 -8.53 -1.88
C ARG A 63 20.12 -7.32 -1.20
N LYS A 64 19.43 -6.53 -2.01
CA LYS A 64 18.59 -5.45 -1.52
C LYS A 64 17.13 -5.84 -1.72
N GLU A 65 16.46 -6.10 -0.61
CA GLU A 65 15.02 -6.29 -0.58
C GLU A 65 14.36 -4.98 -0.20
N THR A 66 13.21 -4.71 -0.79
CA THR A 66 12.41 -3.53 -0.45
C THR A 66 10.99 -3.99 -0.34
N LYS A 67 10.33 -3.53 0.73
CA LYS A 67 8.90 -3.63 0.90
C LYS A 67 8.32 -2.23 0.94
N ALA A 68 7.24 -2.00 0.22
CA ALA A 68 6.62 -0.69 0.16
C ALA A 68 5.13 -0.70 0.50
N LEU A 69 4.67 0.46 0.96
CA LEU A 69 3.29 0.75 1.31
C LEU A 69 2.96 2.17 0.85
N LEU A 70 2.04 2.31 -0.10
CA LEU A 70 1.51 3.61 -0.49
C LEU A 70 0.62 4.16 0.62
N PHE A 71 0.53 5.48 0.72
CA PHE A 71 -0.44 6.09 1.62
C PHE A 71 -1.06 7.33 1.03
N GLN A 72 -2.31 7.58 1.43
CA GLN A 72 -2.99 8.85 1.28
C GLN A 72 -3.21 9.48 2.64
N ALA A 73 -2.98 10.78 2.79
CA ALA A 73 -3.01 11.42 4.09
C ALA A 73 -3.96 12.62 4.14
N LYS A 74 -4.72 12.73 5.23
CA LYS A 74 -5.60 13.88 5.49
C LYS A 74 -5.38 14.40 6.90
N MET A 75 -5.70 15.68 7.09
CA MET A 75 -5.69 16.31 8.42
C MET A 75 -7.12 16.38 8.92
N ASP A 76 -7.33 15.82 10.10
CA ASP A 76 -8.57 15.81 10.87
C ASP A 76 -9.81 15.64 10.00
N TRP A 77 -9.79 14.61 9.14
CA TRP A 77 -10.86 14.43 8.18
C TRP A 77 -12.13 13.95 8.91
N GLN A 78 -13.25 14.60 8.62
CA GLN A 78 -14.56 14.20 9.13
C GLN A 78 -15.40 13.55 8.02
N SER A 79 -15.45 14.20 6.87
CA SER A 79 -16.10 13.68 5.66
C SER A 79 -15.46 14.29 4.43
N ASP A 80 -14.99 13.45 3.50
CA ASP A 80 -14.39 13.90 2.24
C ASP A 80 -14.76 12.93 1.11
N ARG A 81 -15.62 13.37 0.19
CA ARG A 81 -16.03 12.55 -0.97
C ARG A 81 -14.88 12.26 -1.92
N SER A 82 -13.84 13.11 -1.96
CA SER A 82 -12.65 12.85 -2.79
C SER A 82 -11.87 11.65 -2.28
N LEU A 83 -11.94 11.32 -0.98
CA LEU A 83 -11.32 10.11 -0.43
C LEU A 83 -11.88 8.84 -1.05
N LEU A 84 -13.16 8.83 -1.43
CA LEU A 84 -13.74 7.68 -2.12
C LEU A 84 -13.07 7.46 -3.48
N GLN A 85 -12.89 8.53 -4.25
CA GLN A 85 -12.21 8.47 -5.54
C GLN A 85 -10.76 8.03 -5.38
N GLN A 86 -10.05 8.61 -4.41
CA GLN A 86 -8.67 8.27 -4.09
C GLN A 86 -8.53 6.81 -3.65
N ALA A 87 -9.48 6.28 -2.87
CA ALA A 87 -9.51 4.88 -2.46
C ALA A 87 -9.72 3.92 -3.64
N ILE A 88 -10.56 4.30 -4.62
CA ILE A 88 -10.75 3.51 -5.85
C ILE A 88 -9.47 3.51 -6.69
N LEU A 89 -8.81 4.66 -6.88
CA LEU A 89 -7.55 4.72 -7.62
C LEU A 89 -6.45 3.86 -6.97
N LEU A 90 -6.32 3.97 -5.65
CA LEU A 90 -5.36 3.21 -4.86
C LEU A 90 -5.65 1.70 -4.82
N SER A 91 -6.88 1.27 -5.12
CA SER A 91 -7.26 -0.16 -5.10
C SER A 91 -6.45 -1.04 -6.06
N THR A 92 -5.73 -0.43 -7.00
CA THR A 92 -4.70 -1.09 -7.84
C THR A 92 -3.61 -1.75 -6.99
N TRP A 93 -3.34 -1.20 -5.81
CA TRP A 93 -2.39 -1.69 -4.81
C TRP A 93 -3.07 -1.89 -3.45
N ARG A 94 -4.32 -2.37 -3.44
CA ARG A 94 -5.16 -2.49 -2.23
C ARG A 94 -4.41 -3.06 -1.01
N GLU A 95 -3.60 -4.10 -1.20
CA GLU A 95 -2.86 -4.80 -0.14
C GLU A 95 -1.59 -4.06 0.28
N ALA A 96 -1.11 -3.14 -0.57
CA ALA A 96 0.06 -2.31 -0.35
C ALA A 96 -0.28 -0.82 -0.24
N SER A 97 -1.43 -0.50 0.36
CA SER A 97 -1.87 0.89 0.54
C SER A 97 -2.71 1.10 1.80
N ILE A 98 -2.59 2.29 2.40
CA ILE A 98 -3.34 2.72 3.59
C ILE A 98 -3.76 4.18 3.50
N PHE A 99 -4.66 4.60 4.37
CA PHE A 99 -4.99 6.00 4.63
C PHE A 99 -4.46 6.42 6.00
N ILE A 100 -3.94 7.64 6.09
CA ILE A 100 -3.45 8.24 7.33
C ILE A 100 -4.32 9.45 7.68
N ASN A 101 -4.87 9.46 8.89
CA ASN A 101 -5.58 10.61 9.43
C ASN A 101 -4.73 11.27 10.53
N TYR A 102 -4.37 12.53 10.34
CA TYR A 102 -3.71 13.33 11.37
C TYR A 102 -4.74 14.10 12.18
N THR A 103 -5.08 13.63 13.37
CA THR A 103 -5.94 14.37 14.31
C THR A 103 -5.09 15.11 15.33
N GLU A 104 -5.73 15.93 16.18
CA GLU A 104 -5.05 16.59 17.30
C GLU A 104 -4.49 15.56 18.31
N ASN A 105 -5.23 14.47 18.55
CA ASN A 105 -4.94 13.52 19.62
C ASN A 105 -4.17 12.28 19.16
N ALA A 106 -4.23 11.95 17.86
CA ALA A 106 -3.68 10.72 17.33
C ALA A 106 -3.34 10.80 15.83
N ILE A 107 -2.38 9.96 15.42
CA ILE A 107 -2.12 9.66 14.02
C ILE A 107 -2.70 8.27 13.76
N GLU A 108 -3.74 8.23 12.95
CA GLU A 108 -4.53 7.03 12.71
C GLU A 108 -4.23 6.45 11.33
N ALA A 109 -4.40 5.14 11.19
CA ALA A 109 -4.31 4.42 9.94
C ALA A 109 -5.61 3.65 9.67
N LEU A 110 -6.05 3.69 8.42
CA LEU A 110 -7.25 3.01 7.93
C LEU A 110 -6.94 2.23 6.66
N SER A 111 -7.63 1.12 6.46
CA SER A 111 -7.55 0.37 5.20
C SER A 111 -8.40 1.04 4.12
N ILE A 112 -8.07 0.76 2.86
CA ILE A 112 -8.85 1.21 1.70
C ILE A 112 -10.31 0.76 1.81
N ASP A 113 -10.52 -0.50 2.19
CA ASP A 113 -11.87 -1.07 2.29
C ASP A 113 -12.72 -0.32 3.32
N ASN A 114 -12.12 0.13 4.44
CA ASN A 114 -12.84 0.91 5.44
C ASN A 114 -13.25 2.29 4.90
N VAL A 115 -12.36 2.97 4.16
CA VAL A 115 -12.66 4.27 3.55
C VAL A 115 -13.75 4.14 2.48
N LEU A 116 -13.72 3.08 1.66
CA LEU A 116 -14.76 2.82 0.66
C LEU A 116 -16.12 2.55 1.30
N ARG A 117 -16.14 1.70 2.34
CA ARG A 117 -17.38 1.34 3.05
C ARG A 117 -17.98 2.52 3.80
N SER A 118 -17.14 3.36 4.40
CA SER A 118 -17.57 4.57 5.10
C SER A 118 -17.85 5.73 4.15
N ARG A 119 -17.60 5.55 2.84
CA ARG A 119 -17.81 6.57 1.81
C ARG A 119 -17.05 7.88 2.09
N GLY A 120 -15.87 7.76 2.67
CA GLY A 120 -15.05 8.90 3.10
C GLY A 120 -15.52 9.59 4.38
N VAL A 121 -16.56 9.09 5.05
CA VAL A 121 -17.01 9.57 6.37
C VAL A 121 -16.18 8.89 7.45
N ARG A 122 -15.48 9.66 8.29
CA ARG A 122 -14.58 9.12 9.32
C ARG A 122 -15.34 8.39 10.42
N ALA A 123 -16.48 8.93 10.85
CA ALA A 123 -17.29 8.36 11.94
C ALA A 123 -17.83 6.96 11.61
N ASP A 124 -18.08 6.67 10.33
CA ASP A 124 -18.59 5.38 9.87
C ASP A 124 -17.46 4.36 9.62
N ALA A 125 -16.20 4.79 9.65
CA ALA A 125 -15.06 3.93 9.41
C ALA A 125 -14.79 3.05 10.64
N LYS A 126 -14.67 1.74 10.40
CA LYS A 126 -14.37 0.73 11.42
C LYS A 126 -12.87 0.40 11.41
N ASN A 127 -12.41 -0.34 12.42
CA ASN A 127 -11.05 -0.89 12.52
C ASN A 127 -9.97 0.17 12.27
N VAL A 128 -10.14 1.33 12.88
CA VAL A 128 -9.14 2.39 12.85
C VAL A 128 -8.09 2.07 13.90
N VAL A 129 -6.83 2.06 13.50
CA VAL A 129 -5.71 1.72 14.37
C VAL A 129 -4.73 2.88 14.45
N PRO A 130 -3.95 3.03 15.53
CA PRO A 130 -2.82 3.96 15.53
C PRO A 130 -1.85 3.63 14.39
N LEU A 131 -1.24 4.65 13.77
CA LEU A 131 -0.27 4.45 12.69
C LEU A 131 0.92 3.59 13.15
N ALA A 132 1.36 3.73 14.40
CA ALA A 132 2.40 2.89 14.98
C ALA A 132 2.02 1.40 14.89
N THR A 133 0.81 1.04 15.32
CA THR A 133 0.27 -0.33 15.22
C THR A 133 0.18 -0.80 13.78
N ALA A 134 -0.29 0.04 12.84
CA ALA A 134 -0.31 -0.32 11.41
C ALA A 134 1.10 -0.65 10.88
N LEU A 135 2.11 0.11 11.31
CA LEU A 135 3.49 -0.12 10.89
C LEU A 135 4.10 -1.36 11.55
N THR A 136 3.93 -1.55 12.87
CA THR A 136 4.57 -2.65 13.60
C THR A 136 3.87 -3.99 13.39
N ASP A 137 2.54 -4.03 13.47
CA ASP A 137 1.79 -5.28 13.62
C ASP A 137 1.25 -5.80 12.29
N TYR A 138 1.26 -4.94 11.26
CA TYR A 138 0.77 -5.26 9.92
C TYR A 138 1.86 -5.08 8.87
N PHE A 139 2.50 -3.91 8.78
CA PHE A 139 3.50 -3.67 7.75
C PHE A 139 4.79 -4.46 8.00
N LEU A 140 5.39 -4.43 9.21
CA LEU A 140 6.57 -5.25 9.48
C LEU A 140 6.27 -6.76 9.47
N GLN A 141 5.05 -7.15 9.85
CA GLN A 141 4.60 -8.56 9.91
C GLN A 141 4.08 -9.11 8.58
N CYS A 142 4.29 -8.42 7.45
CA CYS A 142 3.86 -8.94 6.15
C CYS A 142 2.36 -9.17 5.95
N LYS A 143 1.51 -8.45 6.70
CA LYS A 143 0.06 -8.45 6.49
C LYS A 143 -0.42 -7.35 5.54
N VAL A 144 0.36 -6.27 5.41
CA VAL A 144 0.16 -5.20 4.41
C VAL A 144 1.49 -4.76 3.83
N GLY A 145 1.47 -4.16 2.65
CA GLY A 145 2.65 -3.79 1.87
C GLY A 145 3.14 -4.96 1.03
N ASN A 146 3.89 -4.66 -0.03
CA ASN A 146 4.33 -5.67 -1.00
C ASN A 146 5.82 -5.47 -1.35
N THR A 147 6.54 -6.57 -1.59
CA THR A 147 7.98 -6.57 -1.89
C THR A 147 8.30 -6.31 -3.36
N ASP A 148 7.35 -6.56 -4.26
CA ASP A 148 7.49 -6.21 -5.67
C ASP A 148 7.21 -4.72 -5.90
N LEU A 149 6.49 -4.05 -4.99
CA LEU A 149 6.25 -2.61 -5.05
C LEU A 149 7.49 -1.83 -4.59
N ALA A 150 8.01 -0.96 -5.44
CA ALA A 150 9.18 -0.14 -5.11
C ALA A 150 9.22 1.17 -5.87
N TYR A 151 9.83 2.20 -5.27
CA TYR A 151 9.99 3.52 -5.88
C TYR A 151 11.46 3.88 -6.12
N ASP A 152 11.79 4.12 -7.39
CA ASP A 152 13.05 4.74 -7.80
C ASP A 152 12.90 6.26 -7.79
N ALA A 153 13.53 6.91 -6.81
CA ALA A 153 13.49 8.36 -6.67
C ALA A 153 14.35 9.12 -7.69
N VAL A 154 15.37 8.48 -8.27
CA VAL A 154 16.23 9.10 -9.28
C VAL A 154 15.51 9.11 -10.61
N ALA A 155 14.98 7.95 -11.01
CA ALA A 155 14.21 7.83 -12.25
C ALA A 155 12.77 8.36 -12.12
N ARG A 156 12.31 8.61 -10.88
CA ARG A 156 10.92 8.94 -10.53
C ARG A 156 9.95 7.90 -11.09
N GLN A 157 10.20 6.64 -10.75
CA GLN A 157 9.42 5.52 -11.26
C GLN A 157 8.87 4.67 -10.12
N LEU A 158 7.57 4.35 -10.21
CA LEU A 158 6.96 3.31 -9.39
C LEU A 158 6.99 2.02 -10.18
N ARG A 159 7.50 0.95 -9.60
CA ARG A 159 7.52 -0.39 -10.20
C ARG A 159 6.78 -1.40 -9.34
N TRP A 160 6.19 -2.39 -9.99
CA TRP A 160 5.53 -3.52 -9.33
C TRP A 160 5.42 -4.71 -10.30
N ARG A 161 5.26 -5.92 -9.75
CA ARG A 161 4.94 -7.11 -10.54
C ARG A 161 3.45 -7.12 -10.84
N ALA A 162 3.07 -7.22 -12.11
CA ALA A 162 1.67 -7.32 -12.51
C ALA A 162 1.17 -8.77 -12.44
N LEU A 163 -0.16 -8.99 -12.45
CA LEU A 163 -0.79 -10.33 -12.37
C LEU A 163 -0.26 -11.35 -13.40
N ASN A 164 0.23 -10.90 -14.55
CA ASN A 164 0.84 -11.77 -15.56
C ASN A 164 2.31 -12.13 -15.27
N GLY A 165 2.83 -11.79 -14.09
CA GLY A 165 4.20 -12.03 -13.66
C GLY A 165 5.24 -11.03 -14.15
N VAL A 166 4.87 -10.09 -15.04
CA VAL A 166 5.81 -9.11 -15.61
C VAL A 166 6.03 -7.95 -14.65
N THR A 167 7.28 -7.55 -14.45
CA THR A 167 7.59 -6.33 -13.70
C THR A 167 7.38 -5.10 -14.57
N VAL A 168 6.37 -4.30 -14.23
CA VAL A 168 6.08 -3.04 -14.91
C VAL A 168 6.56 -1.86 -14.09
N ALA A 169 6.89 -0.76 -14.77
CA ALA A 169 7.22 0.51 -14.15
C ALA A 169 6.47 1.65 -14.83
N THR A 170 6.16 2.72 -14.10
CA THR A 170 5.55 3.93 -14.66
C THR A 170 6.21 5.18 -14.08
N GLN A 171 6.19 6.28 -14.84
CA GLN A 171 6.67 7.57 -14.35
C GLN A 171 5.74 8.06 -13.23
N PHE A 172 6.31 8.33 -12.05
CA PHE A 172 5.57 8.66 -10.86
C PHE A 172 6.34 9.67 -10.00
N SER A 173 5.69 10.76 -9.59
CA SER A 173 6.29 11.75 -8.70
C SER A 173 5.63 11.68 -7.33
N ILE A 174 6.26 10.98 -6.39
CA ILE A 174 5.76 10.87 -5.02
C ILE A 174 6.12 12.12 -4.22
N PRO A 175 5.17 12.87 -3.64
CA PRO A 175 5.48 14.02 -2.80
C PRO A 175 6.26 13.65 -1.53
N HIS A 176 5.93 12.51 -0.91
CA HIS A 176 6.45 12.10 0.39
C HIS A 176 7.00 10.68 0.39
N ARG A 177 8.28 10.52 0.75
CA ARG A 177 8.90 9.20 0.94
C ARG A 177 9.45 9.08 2.34
N LEU A 178 8.93 8.13 3.10
CA LEU A 178 9.50 7.68 4.36
C LEU A 178 10.21 6.35 4.11
N LYS A 179 11.47 6.21 4.51
CA LYS A 179 12.26 5.02 4.24
C LYS A 179 12.99 4.55 5.49
N VAL A 180 12.61 3.38 5.99
CA VAL A 180 13.38 2.63 6.98
C VAL A 180 14.46 1.86 6.23
N LYS A 181 15.72 2.19 6.47
CA LYS A 181 16.88 1.49 5.92
C LYS A 181 17.41 0.57 6.99
N VAL A 182 17.53 -0.71 6.68
CA VAL A 182 18.17 -1.72 7.51
C VAL A 182 19.32 -2.30 6.70
N LYS A 183 20.51 -2.29 7.28
CA LYS A 183 21.74 -2.75 6.65
C LYS A 183 22.39 -3.80 7.53
N ALA A 184 22.39 -5.04 7.06
CA ALA A 184 23.27 -6.08 7.55
C ALA A 184 24.70 -5.87 7.00
N PRO A 185 25.71 -6.58 7.52
CA PRO A 185 27.08 -6.48 7.02
C PRO A 185 27.14 -6.89 5.52
N GLY A 186 27.42 -5.95 4.62
CA GLY A 186 27.36 -6.26 3.18
C GLY A 186 27.22 -5.06 2.25
N TYR A 187 27.29 -5.31 0.94
CA TYR A 187 27.62 -4.37 -0.15
C TYR A 187 26.38 -4.04 -1.03
N LYS A 188 26.46 -3.00 -1.88
CA LYS A 188 25.31 -2.45 -2.64
C LYS A 188 25.01 -3.20 -3.97
N HIS A 189 23.72 -3.39 -4.28
CA HIS A 189 23.20 -3.81 -5.60
C HIS A 189 22.28 -2.74 -6.25
N LYS A 190 22.06 -2.86 -7.57
CA LYS A 190 21.11 -2.05 -8.38
C LYS A 190 19.77 -2.77 -8.57
N LEU A 191 18.72 -2.00 -8.86
CA LEU A 191 17.36 -2.47 -9.15
C LEU A 191 17.14 -2.58 -10.67
N GLU A 192 16.47 -3.63 -11.14
CA GLU A 192 16.12 -3.87 -12.56
C GLU A 192 14.59 -4.02 -12.76
N TRP A 193 14.09 -3.87 -13.99
CA TRP A 193 12.67 -4.02 -14.38
C TRP A 193 12.52 -4.43 -15.86
N ASP A 194 11.37 -5.03 -16.22
CA ASP A 194 11.16 -5.63 -17.56
C ASP A 194 10.51 -4.68 -18.56
N LYS A 195 9.48 -3.92 -18.15
CA LYS A 195 8.71 -3.04 -19.04
C LYS A 195 8.36 -1.69 -18.43
N LEU A 196 8.57 -0.60 -19.18
CA LEU A 196 8.04 0.72 -18.86
C LEU A 196 6.66 0.89 -19.52
N ILE A 197 5.65 1.28 -18.75
CA ILE A 197 4.27 1.50 -19.21
C ILE A 197 3.87 2.98 -19.10
N PRO A 198 3.02 3.49 -20.01
CA PRO A 198 2.42 4.82 -19.88
C PRO A 198 1.62 4.97 -18.59
N ILE A 199 1.57 6.19 -18.03
CA ILE A 199 0.82 6.49 -16.80
C ILE A 199 -0.69 6.20 -16.97
N SER A 200 -1.24 6.38 -18.17
CA SER A 200 -2.64 6.06 -18.47
C SER A 200 -2.98 4.57 -18.37
N GLU A 201 -1.98 3.69 -18.42
CA GLU A 201 -2.17 2.23 -18.38
C GLU A 201 -1.99 1.63 -16.98
N ILE A 202 -1.67 2.44 -15.97
CA ILE A 202 -1.39 1.98 -14.59
C ILE A 202 -2.46 1.01 -14.08
N HIS A 203 -3.73 1.38 -14.26
CA HIS A 203 -4.89 0.62 -13.79
C HIS A 203 -5.23 -0.64 -14.62
N SER A 204 -4.55 -0.81 -15.75
CA SER A 204 -4.62 -2.03 -16.55
C SER A 204 -3.57 -3.06 -16.12
N HIS A 205 -2.61 -2.65 -15.28
CA HIS A 205 -1.56 -3.51 -14.74
C HIS A 205 -1.72 -3.66 -13.22
N ARG A 206 -2.69 -4.46 -12.77
CA ARG A 206 -2.90 -4.77 -11.35
C ARG A 206 -1.68 -5.48 -10.75
N MET A 207 -1.21 -5.02 -9.59
CA MET A 207 -0.19 -5.69 -8.77
C MET A 207 -0.59 -7.14 -8.47
N ALA A 208 0.34 -8.06 -8.72
CA ALA A 208 0.22 -9.48 -8.42
C ALA A 208 0.06 -9.70 -6.92
N VAL A 209 -0.96 -10.49 -6.56
CA VAL A 209 -1.40 -10.78 -5.19
C VAL A 209 -2.06 -12.14 -5.23
N GLU A 210 -1.83 -12.95 -4.20
CA GLU A 210 -2.42 -14.28 -4.11
C GLU A 210 -3.94 -14.20 -3.85
N PRO A 211 -4.76 -15.17 -4.29
CA PRO A 211 -6.21 -15.12 -4.15
C PRO A 211 -6.70 -14.94 -2.70
N ASP A 212 -6.00 -15.51 -1.73
CA ASP A 212 -6.32 -15.39 -0.31
C ASP A 212 -6.02 -13.98 0.24
N GLU A 213 -4.94 -13.34 -0.22
CA GLU A 213 -4.60 -11.94 0.10
C GLU A 213 -5.62 -10.95 -0.49
N VAL A 214 -6.13 -11.20 -1.70
CA VAL A 214 -7.19 -10.37 -2.32
C VAL A 214 -8.44 -10.33 -1.44
N ILE A 215 -8.80 -11.47 -0.83
CA ILE A 215 -9.98 -11.55 0.04
C ILE A 215 -9.64 -11.36 1.53
N ALA A 216 -8.37 -11.14 1.91
CA ALA A 216 -8.01 -10.96 3.32
C ALA A 216 -8.53 -9.61 3.85
N PRO A 217 -9.02 -9.56 5.11
CA PRO A 217 -9.36 -8.30 5.74
C PRO A 217 -8.07 -7.52 6.06
N LEU A 218 -8.07 -6.21 5.77
CA LEU A 218 -6.89 -5.35 5.96
C LEU A 218 -6.97 -4.56 7.26
N LEU A 219 -5.82 -4.39 7.92
CA LEU A 219 -5.66 -3.65 9.18
C LEU A 219 -6.65 -4.07 10.28
N THR A 220 -6.89 -5.36 10.43
CA THR A 220 -7.65 -5.92 11.55
C THR A 220 -7.07 -7.26 11.96
N SER A 221 -7.14 -7.56 13.26
CA SER A 221 -6.84 -8.90 13.81
C SER A 221 -8.05 -9.84 13.76
N GLU A 222 -9.24 -9.31 13.41
CA GLU A 222 -10.46 -10.10 13.32
C GLU A 222 -10.39 -11.10 12.16
N THR A 223 -10.52 -12.38 12.47
CA THR A 223 -10.73 -13.42 11.46
C THR A 223 -12.16 -13.32 10.94
N VAL A 224 -12.32 -13.02 9.66
CA VAL A 224 -13.63 -12.95 9.00
C VAL A 224 -13.79 -14.17 8.10
N GLU A 225 -14.95 -14.83 8.17
CA GLU A 225 -15.26 -15.92 7.24
C GLU A 225 -15.15 -15.44 5.78
N PRO A 226 -14.49 -16.19 4.88
CA PRO A 226 -14.26 -15.76 3.50
C PRO A 226 -15.52 -15.31 2.76
N LYS A 227 -16.66 -15.97 3.00
CA LYS A 227 -17.95 -15.60 2.39
C LYS A 227 -18.46 -14.24 2.90
N LYS A 228 -18.32 -13.97 4.19
CA LYS A 228 -18.69 -12.68 4.79
C LYS A 228 -17.74 -11.58 4.31
N GLN A 229 -16.46 -11.89 4.17
CA GLN A 229 -15.48 -10.96 3.67
C GLN A 229 -15.71 -10.62 2.19
N LEU A 230 -16.09 -11.59 1.36
CA LEU A 230 -16.58 -11.33 0.01
C LEU A 230 -17.74 -10.33 0.02
N GLN A 231 -18.77 -10.53 0.86
CA GLN A 231 -19.90 -9.60 0.94
C GLN A 231 -19.48 -8.19 1.34
N ILE A 232 -18.54 -8.08 2.28
CA ILE A 232 -17.97 -6.80 2.73
C ILE A 232 -17.29 -6.11 1.55
N LEU A 233 -16.42 -6.82 0.81
CA LEU A 233 -15.69 -6.28 -0.33
C LEU A 233 -16.62 -5.95 -1.50
N SER A 234 -17.53 -6.85 -1.88
CA SER A 234 -18.54 -6.57 -2.90
C SER A 234 -19.37 -5.34 -2.55
N SER A 235 -19.73 -5.15 -1.29
CA SER A 235 -20.45 -3.94 -0.87
C SER A 235 -19.59 -2.67 -0.94
N ALA A 236 -18.28 -2.78 -0.71
CA ALA A 236 -17.36 -1.65 -0.77
C ALA A 236 -17.10 -1.18 -2.21
N TYR A 237 -16.98 -2.13 -3.15
CA TYR A 237 -16.62 -1.86 -4.55
C TYR A 237 -17.81 -1.82 -5.52
N HIS A 238 -19.05 -2.03 -5.07
CA HIS A 238 -20.21 -2.03 -5.97
C HIS A 238 -20.42 -0.64 -6.61
N PRO A 239 -20.40 -0.49 -7.95
CA PRO A 239 -20.52 0.82 -8.62
C PRO A 239 -21.74 1.63 -8.18
N ASP A 240 -22.91 0.98 -8.06
CA ASP A 240 -24.15 1.65 -7.65
C ASP A 240 -24.09 2.24 -6.23
N LYS A 241 -23.21 1.70 -5.37
CA LYS A 241 -23.05 2.17 -3.99
C LYS A 241 -22.07 3.34 -3.88
N LEU A 242 -21.32 3.63 -4.93
CA LEU A 242 -20.28 4.66 -4.95
C LEU A 242 -20.80 6.02 -5.45
N GLY A 243 -22.05 6.08 -5.92
CA GLY A 243 -22.70 7.31 -6.37
C GLY A 243 -22.19 7.79 -7.74
N PRO A 244 -22.44 9.07 -8.10
CA PRO A 244 -21.99 9.62 -9.37
C PRO A 244 -20.46 9.79 -9.36
N MET A 245 -19.80 9.03 -10.22
CA MET A 245 -18.35 9.09 -10.47
C MET A 245 -18.08 9.09 -11.98
N ASP A 246 -16.87 9.50 -12.35
CA ASP A 246 -16.40 9.39 -13.72
C ASP A 246 -16.34 7.92 -14.19
N GLN A 247 -16.26 7.74 -15.51
CA GLN A 247 -16.29 6.40 -16.11
C GLN A 247 -15.07 5.56 -15.70
N LEU A 248 -13.89 6.19 -15.56
CA LEU A 248 -12.66 5.50 -15.17
C LEU A 248 -12.80 4.83 -13.80
N LEU A 249 -13.32 5.57 -12.82
CA LEU A 249 -13.54 5.06 -11.46
C LEU A 249 -14.58 3.94 -11.41
N LYS A 250 -15.65 4.05 -12.21
CA LYS A 250 -16.66 2.97 -12.35
C LYS A 250 -16.04 1.72 -12.96
N ASP A 251 -15.26 1.86 -14.01
CA ASP A 251 -14.57 0.75 -14.67
C ASP A 251 -13.57 0.09 -13.72
N LEU A 252 -12.83 0.89 -12.95
CA LEU A 252 -11.93 0.42 -11.89
C LEU A 252 -12.67 -0.40 -10.84
N ALA A 253 -13.75 0.14 -10.28
CA ALA A 253 -14.57 -0.54 -9.28
C ALA A 253 -15.14 -1.88 -9.80
N ASN A 254 -15.63 -1.88 -11.04
CA ASN A 254 -16.08 -3.10 -11.74
C ASN A 254 -14.96 -4.14 -11.86
N ARG A 255 -13.77 -3.74 -12.33
CA ARG A 255 -12.61 -4.63 -12.43
C ARG A 255 -12.23 -5.21 -11.07
N ARG A 256 -12.16 -4.38 -10.02
CA ARG A 256 -11.87 -4.86 -8.64
C ARG A 256 -12.90 -5.89 -8.19
N MET A 257 -14.18 -5.63 -8.43
CA MET A 257 -15.25 -6.55 -8.06
C MET A 257 -15.14 -7.91 -8.79
N GLN A 258 -14.79 -7.89 -10.08
CA GLN A 258 -14.52 -9.11 -10.85
C GLN A 258 -13.34 -9.90 -10.29
N GLU A 259 -12.24 -9.21 -9.96
CA GLU A 259 -11.06 -9.83 -9.34
C GLU A 259 -11.39 -10.47 -7.98
N ILE A 260 -12.13 -9.76 -7.12
CA ILE A 260 -12.56 -10.27 -5.81
C ILE A 260 -13.42 -11.54 -5.97
N ASN A 261 -14.34 -11.54 -6.93
CA ASN A 261 -15.19 -12.71 -7.22
C ASN A 261 -14.36 -13.90 -7.74
N ALA A 262 -13.40 -13.64 -8.63
CA ALA A 262 -12.50 -14.66 -9.17
C ALA A 262 -11.61 -15.27 -8.07
N ALA A 263 -10.97 -14.43 -7.26
CA ALA A 263 -10.14 -14.85 -6.14
C ALA A 263 -10.91 -15.70 -5.13
N PHE A 264 -12.16 -15.33 -4.82
CA PHE A 264 -13.01 -16.15 -3.95
C PHE A 264 -13.41 -17.50 -4.56
N ALA A 265 -13.65 -17.55 -5.87
CA ALA A 265 -13.95 -18.79 -6.58
C ALA A 265 -12.73 -19.75 -6.53
N GLU A 266 -11.53 -19.22 -6.76
CA GLU A 266 -10.28 -19.96 -6.67
C GLU A 266 -10.00 -20.45 -5.26
N PHE A 267 -10.13 -19.58 -4.25
CA PHE A 267 -10.01 -19.94 -2.84
C PHE A 267 -10.92 -21.12 -2.45
N LYS A 268 -12.16 -21.13 -2.97
CA LYS A 268 -13.10 -22.26 -2.79
C LYS A 268 -12.64 -23.53 -3.48
N ALA A 269 -12.04 -23.43 -4.66
CA ALA A 269 -11.54 -24.58 -5.40
C ALA A 269 -10.36 -25.24 -4.66
N THR A 270 -9.38 -24.44 -4.20
CA THR A 270 -8.21 -24.92 -3.44
C THR A 270 -8.61 -25.59 -2.13
N ARG A 271 -9.61 -25.04 -1.42
CA ARG A 271 -10.14 -25.71 -0.21
C ARG A 271 -10.82 -27.04 -0.49
N LYS A 272 -11.46 -27.21 -1.66
CA LYS A 272 -12.12 -28.46 -2.04
C LYS A 272 -11.14 -29.53 -2.47
N SER A 273 -10.04 -29.15 -3.12
CA SER A 273 -9.02 -30.10 -3.59
C SER A 273 -8.14 -30.64 -2.47
N GLY A 274 -8.19 -30.04 -1.26
CA GLY A 274 -7.36 -30.47 -0.12
C GLY A 274 -5.87 -30.22 -0.33
N VAL A 275 -5.49 -29.52 -1.40
CA VAL A 275 -4.11 -29.12 -1.68
C VAL A 275 -3.83 -27.87 -0.84
N ARG A 276 -2.93 -27.99 0.13
CA ARG A 276 -2.28 -26.87 0.80
C ARG A 276 -0.83 -26.80 0.34
#